data_AF-A0A660P861-F1
#
_entry.id   AF-A0A660P861-F1
#
_cell.length_a   1.000
_cell.length_b   1.000
_cell.length_c   1.000
_cell.angle_alpha   90.00
_cell.angle_beta   90.00
_cell.angle_gamma   90.00
#
_symmetry.space_group_name_H-M   'P 1'
#
loop_
_entity.id
_entity.type
_entity.pdbx_description
1 polymer ?
#
loop_
_entity_poly.entity_id
_entity_poly.type
_entity_poly.pdbx_seq_one_letter_code
_entity_poly.pdbx_strand_id
1 'polypeptide(L)'
;KREDNFAAIKFWVNGKDEFKTKFQKLPAETNSDSLFEEISKILETSPTIVFHRNTINTILTKIEFEIQLEEEKPFLKILFDVLQTQFNTSKISIDKISHQNYRERYFISKSEEKAVIDFEYNGDGFFGRVLPLENKCSSNDLLNEIKKAVLNIKKFENVV
;
A
#
# COMPACT_ATOMS: atom_id res chain seq x y z
N LYS A 1 -6.75 -39.07 -5.27
CA LYS A 1 -6.17 -38.01 -6.10
C LYS A 1 -7.30 -37.07 -6.52
N ARG A 2 -7.27 -35.80 -6.12
CA ARG A 2 -8.27 -34.77 -6.49
C ARG A 2 -7.80 -33.90 -7.68
N GLU A 3 -6.61 -34.19 -8.22
CA GLU A 3 -5.89 -33.34 -9.19
C GLU A 3 -6.62 -33.18 -10.53
N ASP A 4 -7.52 -34.10 -10.89
CA ASP A 4 -8.28 -34.08 -12.14
C ASP A 4 -9.76 -33.68 -11.96
N ASN A 5 -10.17 -33.26 -10.76
CA ASN A 5 -11.56 -32.84 -10.51
C ASN A 5 -11.75 -31.35 -10.80
N PHE A 6 -12.75 -31.04 -11.61
CA PHE A 6 -13.14 -29.68 -12.00
C PHE A 6 -14.65 -29.48 -11.80
N ALA A 7 -15.01 -28.32 -11.27
CA ALA A 7 -16.38 -27.87 -11.10
C ALA A 7 -16.51 -26.44 -11.62
N ALA A 8 -17.41 -26.24 -12.56
CA ALA A 8 -17.64 -24.95 -13.18
C ALA A 8 -18.86 -24.25 -12.55
N ILE A 9 -18.62 -23.03 -12.08
CA ILE A 9 -19.60 -22.23 -11.34
C ILE A 9 -19.88 -20.94 -12.10
N LYS A 10 -21.15 -20.71 -12.41
CA LYS A 10 -21.64 -19.46 -12.99
C LYS A 10 -22.29 -18.61 -11.93
N PHE A 11 -21.98 -17.31 -11.93
CA PHE A 11 -22.57 -16.31 -11.04
C PHE A 11 -22.92 -15.04 -11.80
N TRP A 12 -23.60 -14.12 -11.12
CA TRP A 12 -24.00 -12.84 -11.66
C TRP A 12 -23.60 -11.71 -10.70
N VAL A 13 -23.27 -10.57 -11.29
CA VAL A 13 -23.04 -9.31 -10.59
C VAL A 13 -24.16 -8.36 -10.99
N ASN A 14 -24.74 -7.62 -10.04
CA ASN A 14 -25.78 -6.63 -10.36
C ASN A 14 -25.17 -5.30 -10.84
N GLY A 15 -26.01 -4.34 -11.24
CA GLY A 15 -25.56 -3.01 -11.68
C GLY A 15 -24.93 -2.13 -10.58
N LYS A 16 -24.75 -2.66 -9.36
CA LYS A 16 -24.08 -2.03 -8.21
C LYS A 16 -22.80 -2.78 -7.82
N ASP A 17 -22.27 -3.65 -8.69
CA ASP A 17 -21.12 -4.50 -8.40
C ASP A 17 -21.30 -5.49 -7.23
N GLU A 18 -22.56 -5.81 -6.86
CA GLU A 18 -22.83 -6.79 -5.81
C GLU A 18 -22.99 -8.19 -6.40
N PHE A 19 -22.28 -9.16 -5.81
CA PHE A 19 -22.38 -10.57 -6.17
C PHE A 19 -23.74 -11.15 -5.76
N LYS A 20 -24.41 -11.83 -6.68
CA LYS A 20 -25.55 -12.68 -6.34
C LYS A 20 -25.04 -14.02 -5.83
N THR A 21 -25.46 -14.40 -4.63
CA THR A 21 -25.09 -15.66 -3.96
C THR A 21 -25.74 -16.91 -4.56
N LYS A 22 -26.61 -16.74 -5.57
CA LYS A 22 -27.21 -17.86 -6.29
C LYS A 22 -26.27 -18.33 -7.41
N PHE A 23 -25.44 -19.30 -7.09
CA PHE A 23 -24.53 -19.95 -8.03
C PHE A 23 -25.26 -20.99 -8.89
N GLN A 24 -24.84 -21.13 -10.15
CA GLN A 24 -25.37 -22.13 -11.08
C GLN A 24 -24.25 -23.06 -11.54
N LYS A 25 -24.49 -24.38 -11.46
CA LYS A 25 -23.61 -25.40 -12.04
C LYS A 25 -23.61 -25.34 -13.56
N LEU A 26 -22.45 -25.51 -14.19
CA LEU A 26 -22.33 -25.75 -15.63
C LEU A 26 -22.01 -27.24 -15.87
N PRO A 27 -23.00 -28.08 -16.20
CA PRO A 27 -22.81 -29.54 -16.27
C PRO A 27 -21.82 -29.99 -17.35
N ALA A 28 -21.76 -29.27 -18.48
CA ALA A 28 -20.84 -29.58 -19.58
C ALA A 28 -19.37 -29.35 -19.21
N GLU A 29 -19.11 -28.50 -18.21
CA GLU A 29 -17.79 -28.06 -17.78
C GLU A 29 -17.46 -28.55 -16.36
N THR A 30 -18.25 -29.50 -15.83
CA THR A 30 -18.10 -30.07 -14.49
C THR A 30 -17.97 -31.56 -14.60
N ASN A 31 -16.85 -32.12 -14.12
CA ASN A 31 -16.65 -33.57 -14.07
C ASN A 31 -16.83 -34.14 -12.65
N SER A 32 -17.01 -33.28 -11.64
CA SER A 32 -17.12 -33.68 -10.24
C SER A 32 -18.25 -32.92 -9.52
N ASP A 33 -19.40 -33.57 -9.40
CA ASP A 33 -20.54 -33.02 -8.65
C ASP A 33 -20.23 -32.86 -7.15
N SER A 34 -19.50 -33.81 -6.57
CA SER A 34 -19.08 -33.72 -5.16
C SER A 34 -18.23 -32.47 -4.89
N LEU A 35 -17.38 -32.08 -5.85
CA LEU A 35 -16.57 -30.86 -5.73
C LEU A 35 -17.44 -29.61 -5.85
N PHE A 36 -18.41 -29.62 -6.77
CA PHE A 36 -19.37 -28.52 -6.94
C PHE A 36 -20.17 -28.28 -5.65
N GLU A 37 -20.68 -29.32 -5.01
CA GLU A 37 -21.44 -29.22 -3.76
C GLU A 37 -20.57 -28.71 -2.59
N GLU A 38 -19.31 -29.18 -2.49
CA GLU A 38 -18.37 -28.72 -1.47
C GLU A 38 -18.08 -27.22 -1.62
N ILE A 39 -17.79 -26.75 -2.84
CA ILE A 39 -17.53 -25.34 -3.12
C ILE A 39 -18.79 -24.51 -2.89
N SER A 40 -19.96 -24.98 -3.31
CA SER A 40 -21.24 -24.26 -3.12
C SER A 40 -21.53 -24.02 -1.64
N LYS A 41 -21.32 -25.03 -0.79
CA LYS A 41 -21.48 -24.93 0.66
C LYS A 41 -20.49 -23.94 1.30
N ILE A 42 -19.25 -23.92 0.82
CA ILE A 42 -18.25 -22.93 1.26
C ILE A 42 -18.70 -21.52 0.88
N LEU A 43 -19.19 -21.31 -0.34
CA LEU A 43 -19.62 -19.99 -0.80
C LEU A 43 -20.86 -19.48 -0.06
N GLU A 44 -21.79 -20.35 0.33
CA GLU A 44 -22.96 -19.99 1.15
C GLU A 44 -22.60 -19.60 2.59
N THR A 45 -21.55 -20.21 3.15
CA THR A 45 -21.10 -19.98 4.53
C THR A 45 -19.96 -18.97 4.64
N SER A 46 -19.44 -18.51 3.50
CA SER A 46 -18.35 -17.54 3.44
C SER A 46 -18.83 -16.16 3.89
N PRO A 47 -18.02 -15.43 4.67
CA PRO A 47 -18.36 -14.06 5.04
C PRO A 47 -18.44 -13.18 3.79
N THR A 48 -19.37 -12.22 3.79
CA THR A 48 -19.46 -11.22 2.73
C THR A 48 -18.16 -10.43 2.65
N ILE A 49 -17.41 -10.62 1.57
CA ILE A 49 -16.24 -9.79 1.26
C ILE A 49 -16.75 -8.49 0.65
N VAL A 50 -16.81 -7.43 1.44
CA VAL A 50 -17.14 -6.09 0.95
C VAL A 50 -15.86 -5.44 0.43
N PHE A 51 -15.76 -5.29 -0.89
CA PHE A 51 -14.72 -4.47 -1.50
C PHE A 51 -15.06 -3.00 -1.30
N HIS A 52 -14.48 -2.38 -0.29
CA HIS A 52 -14.51 -0.93 -0.14
C HIS A 52 -13.62 -0.28 -1.20
N ARG A 53 -14.17 -0.03 -2.40
CA ARG A 53 -13.55 0.89 -3.36
C ARG A 53 -13.73 2.32 -2.84
N ASN A 54 -12.73 2.80 -2.09
CA ASN A 54 -12.52 4.19 -1.65
C ASN A 54 -13.75 5.12 -1.66
N THR A 55 -14.70 4.90 -0.74
CA THR A 55 -15.68 5.92 -0.35
C THR A 55 -15.06 6.81 0.72
N ILE A 56 -14.50 7.94 0.25
CA ILE A 56 -14.14 9.26 0.82
C ILE A 56 -14.09 9.52 2.34
N ASN A 57 -14.75 8.77 3.23
CA ASN A 57 -14.89 9.16 4.64
C ASN A 57 -14.20 8.24 5.67
N THR A 58 -13.14 7.54 5.26
CA THR A 58 -12.16 6.92 6.18
C THR A 58 -10.81 6.66 5.48
N ILE A 59 -10.45 7.55 4.56
CA ILE A 59 -9.23 7.46 3.77
C ILE A 59 -8.05 7.84 4.66
N LEU A 60 -7.31 6.86 5.19
CA LEU A 60 -5.86 6.99 5.22
C LEU A 60 -5.47 7.18 3.76
N THR A 61 -5.13 8.40 3.36
CA THR A 61 -4.65 8.72 2.01
C THR A 61 -3.34 7.97 1.83
N LYS A 62 -3.44 6.72 1.40
CA LYS A 62 -2.27 5.94 1.02
C LYS A 62 -1.85 6.52 -0.32
N ILE A 63 -0.87 7.40 -0.28
CA ILE A 63 -0.23 7.91 -1.49
C ILE A 63 0.36 6.72 -2.21
N GLU A 64 0.09 6.66 -3.50
CA GLU A 64 0.71 5.69 -4.40
C GLU A 64 1.93 6.35 -5.04
N PHE A 65 3.02 5.59 -5.16
CA PHE A 65 4.24 6.06 -5.81
C PHE A 65 4.07 5.95 -7.34
N GLU A 66 4.60 6.92 -8.08
CA GLU A 66 4.43 7.00 -9.53
C GLU A 66 5.25 5.92 -10.26
N ILE A 67 4.60 5.07 -11.05
CA ILE A 67 5.22 3.91 -11.73
C ILE A 67 6.35 4.34 -12.66
N GLN A 68 6.14 5.41 -13.44
CA GLN A 68 7.17 5.92 -14.37
C GLN A 68 8.44 6.33 -13.62
N LEU A 69 8.28 6.94 -12.45
CA LEU A 69 9.39 7.35 -11.61
C LEU A 69 10.07 6.18 -10.90
N GLU A 70 9.31 5.12 -10.56
CA GLU A 70 9.88 3.88 -10.04
C GLU A 70 10.80 3.21 -11.06
N GLU A 71 10.42 3.22 -12.34
CA GLU A 71 11.27 2.68 -13.43
C GLU A 71 12.54 3.53 -13.64
N GLU A 72 12.42 4.86 -13.62
CA GLU A 72 13.56 5.76 -13.81
C GLU A 72 14.48 5.84 -12.59
N LYS A 73 13.92 5.80 -11.39
CA LYS A 73 14.59 6.05 -10.10
C LYS A 73 14.09 5.07 -9.03
N PRO A 74 14.42 3.77 -9.13
CA PRO A 74 13.92 2.74 -8.20
C PRO A 74 14.35 2.99 -6.74
N PHE A 75 15.46 3.69 -6.52
CA PHE A 75 15.93 4.07 -5.18
C PHE A 75 14.95 5.01 -4.44
N LEU A 76 14.16 5.83 -5.15
CA LEU A 76 13.14 6.68 -4.54
C LEU A 76 11.93 5.88 -4.05
N LYS A 77 11.56 4.85 -4.81
CA LYS A 77 10.52 3.89 -4.40
C LYS A 77 10.94 3.15 -3.13
N ILE A 78 12.20 2.69 -3.08
CA ILE A 78 12.77 2.04 -1.90
C ILE A 78 12.69 2.98 -0.68
N LEU A 79 13.09 4.25 -0.83
CA LEU A 79 12.95 5.24 0.25
C LEU A 79 11.50 5.36 0.72
N PHE A 80 10.56 5.49 -0.21
CA PHE A 80 9.14 5.59 0.09
C PHE A 80 8.64 4.39 0.90
N ASP A 81 8.95 3.16 0.46
CA ASP A 81 8.49 1.94 1.12
C ASP A 81 9.07 1.78 2.53
N VAL A 82 10.34 2.13 2.69
CA VAL A 82 11.01 2.08 4.00
C VAL A 82 10.39 3.10 4.96
N LEU A 83 10.19 4.35 4.50
CA LEU A 83 9.54 5.39 5.32
C LEU A 83 8.11 4.98 5.69
N GLN A 84 7.33 4.48 4.74
CA GLN A 84 5.97 4.01 4.97
C GLN A 84 5.93 2.90 6.03
N THR A 85 6.89 1.97 5.98
CA THR A 85 7.04 0.88 6.95
C THR A 85 7.39 1.41 8.34
N GLN A 86 8.35 2.33 8.44
CA GLN A 86 8.77 2.92 9.72
C GLN A 86 7.64 3.74 10.37
N PHE A 87 6.83 4.43 9.56
CA PHE A 87 5.77 5.32 10.04
C PHE A 87 4.47 4.59 10.43
N ASN A 88 4.26 3.37 9.92
CA ASN A 88 3.06 2.58 10.18
C ASN A 88 2.82 2.32 11.68
N THR A 89 3.88 2.21 12.48
CA THR A 89 3.78 1.97 13.93
C THR A 89 3.55 3.25 14.75
N SER A 90 3.86 4.42 14.20
CA SER A 90 3.85 5.70 14.90
C SER A 90 2.66 6.60 14.59
N LYS A 91 1.67 6.12 13.81
CA LYS A 91 0.55 6.94 13.30
C LYS A 91 1.01 8.20 12.56
N ILE A 92 2.19 8.11 11.93
CA ILE A 92 2.73 9.16 11.07
C ILE A 92 2.25 8.85 9.64
N SER A 93 1.82 9.88 8.93
CA SER A 93 1.31 9.78 7.56
C SER A 93 2.19 10.57 6.61
N ILE A 94 2.46 10.04 5.43
CA ILE A 94 2.99 10.82 4.32
C ILE A 94 1.78 11.40 3.60
N ASP A 95 1.71 12.73 3.49
CA ASP A 95 0.58 13.47 2.91
C ASP A 95 0.82 13.89 1.46
N LYS A 96 2.09 14.07 1.08
CA LYS A 96 2.49 14.41 -0.28
C LYS A 96 3.96 14.11 -0.52
N ILE A 97 4.30 13.75 -1.76
CA ILE A 97 5.68 13.68 -2.26
C ILE A 97 5.84 14.71 -3.39
N SER A 98 7.00 15.35 -3.45
CA SER A 98 7.36 16.26 -4.53
C SER A 98 8.76 15.93 -5.01
N HIS A 99 8.83 15.40 -6.23
CA HIS A 99 10.06 15.06 -6.93
C HIS A 99 10.74 16.34 -7.46
N GLN A 100 12.02 16.50 -7.17
CA GLN A 100 12.85 17.60 -7.71
C GLN A 100 14.18 17.03 -8.21
N ASN A 101 14.96 17.82 -8.95
CA ASN A 101 16.11 17.33 -9.72
C ASN A 101 17.19 16.56 -8.91
N TYR A 102 17.35 16.88 -7.63
CA TYR A 102 18.32 16.22 -6.73
C TYR A 102 17.79 16.07 -5.30
N ARG A 103 16.47 16.11 -5.16
CA ARG A 103 15.83 15.98 -3.85
C ARG A 103 14.42 15.44 -3.96
N GLU A 104 14.05 14.68 -2.95
CA GLU A 104 12.71 14.15 -2.75
C GLU A 104 12.09 14.86 -1.54
N ARG A 105 11.01 15.60 -1.73
CA ARG A 105 10.37 16.34 -0.65
C ARG A 105 9.13 15.62 -0.14
N TYR A 106 9.15 15.22 1.12
CA TYR A 106 8.03 14.59 1.82
C TYR A 106 7.31 15.61 2.69
N PHE A 107 5.99 15.65 2.56
CA PHE A 107 5.08 16.31 3.48
C PHE A 107 4.49 15.24 4.38
N ILE A 108 4.68 15.40 5.67
CA ILE A 108 4.39 14.39 6.68
C ILE A 108 3.50 15.01 7.74
N SER A 109 2.49 14.28 8.19
CA SER A 109 1.64 14.69 9.31
C SER A 109 1.57 13.64 10.40
N LYS A 110 1.31 14.12 11.62
CA LYS A 110 0.94 13.29 12.76
C LYS A 110 -0.13 14.04 13.54
N SER A 111 -1.37 13.58 13.46
CA SER A 111 -2.52 14.33 13.98
C SER A 111 -2.58 15.76 13.39
N GLU A 112 -2.38 16.80 14.19
CA GLU A 112 -2.36 18.21 13.74
C GLU A 112 -0.95 18.72 13.41
N GLU A 113 0.08 17.94 13.75
CA GLU A 113 1.47 18.30 13.51
C GLU A 113 1.86 18.04 12.06
N LYS A 114 2.69 18.93 11.51
CA LYS A 114 3.19 18.86 10.14
C LYS A 114 4.71 18.97 10.12
N ALA A 115 5.34 18.23 9.22
CA ALA A 115 6.75 18.31 8.92
C ALA A 115 6.98 18.21 7.42
N VAL A 116 7.95 18.97 6.92
CA VAL A 116 8.37 18.88 5.51
C VAL A 116 9.85 18.58 5.48
N ILE A 117 10.23 17.47 4.84
CA ILE A 117 11.60 16.95 4.84
C ILE A 117 12.09 16.78 3.41
N ASP A 118 13.26 17.34 3.10
CA ASP A 118 13.99 17.11 1.87
C ASP A 118 15.01 15.98 2.07
N PHE A 119 14.95 14.95 1.22
CA PHE A 119 15.96 13.93 1.08
C PHE A 119 16.79 14.25 -0.16
N GLU A 120 18.01 14.75 0.01
CA GLU A 120 18.91 15.00 -1.10
C GLU A 120 19.56 13.70 -1.58
N TYR A 121 19.75 13.57 -2.88
CA TYR A 121 20.42 12.44 -3.51
C TYR A 121 21.29 12.89 -4.68
N ASN A 122 22.30 12.10 -5.02
CA ASN A 122 23.14 12.35 -6.19
C ASN A 122 22.61 11.63 -7.45
N GLY A 123 23.22 11.87 -8.61
CA GLY A 123 22.81 11.24 -9.87
C GLY A 123 22.95 9.71 -9.89
N ASP A 124 23.77 9.15 -8.99
CA ASP A 124 23.98 7.71 -8.85
C ASP A 124 22.98 7.06 -7.87
N GLY A 125 22.04 7.83 -7.31
CA GLY A 125 20.99 7.33 -6.42
C GLY A 125 21.37 7.20 -4.94
N PHE A 126 22.53 7.72 -4.53
CA PHE A 126 22.94 7.75 -3.11
C PHE A 126 22.31 8.92 -2.38
N PHE A 127 21.66 8.62 -1.25
CA PHE A 127 21.09 9.63 -0.36
C PHE A 127 22.18 10.33 0.47
N GLY A 128 22.18 11.67 0.44
CA GLY A 128 23.09 12.51 1.18
C GLY A 128 22.44 13.06 2.46
N ARG A 129 22.12 14.36 2.41
CA ARG A 129 21.55 15.09 3.53
C ARG A 129 20.05 14.90 3.60
N VAL A 130 19.54 14.85 4.82
CA VAL A 130 18.10 14.87 5.13
C VAL A 130 17.82 16.13 5.92
N LEU A 131 17.06 17.07 5.33
CA LEU A 131 16.94 18.43 5.81
C LEU A 131 15.46 18.78 6.06
N PRO A 132 15.08 19.15 7.30
CA PRO A 132 13.75 19.70 7.53
C PRO A 132 13.65 21.12 6.96
N LEU A 133 12.52 21.44 6.35
CA LEU A 133 12.16 22.83 6.03
C LEU A 133 11.56 23.44 7.29
N GLU A 134 12.41 24.01 8.14
CA GLU A 134 12.04 24.50 9.48
C GLU A 134 10.79 25.39 9.48
N ASN A 135 10.66 26.29 8.49
CA ASN A 135 9.51 27.19 8.35
C ASN A 135 8.19 26.51 7.92
N LYS A 136 8.21 25.20 7.63
CA LYS A 136 7.05 24.37 7.29
C LYS A 136 6.84 23.22 8.28
N CYS A 137 7.58 23.21 9.37
CA CYS A 137 7.46 22.23 10.43
C CYS A 137 6.79 22.88 11.64
N SER A 138 5.77 22.24 12.19
CA SER A 138 5.00 22.77 13.33
C SER A 138 5.40 22.17 14.67
N SER A 139 6.20 21.09 14.68
CA SER A 139 6.57 20.38 15.90
C SER A 139 7.99 19.81 15.85
N ASN A 140 8.77 20.09 16.90
CA ASN A 140 10.10 19.51 17.09
C ASN A 140 10.03 18.03 17.49
N ASP A 141 8.95 17.59 18.14
CA ASP A 141 8.79 16.20 18.57
C ASP A 141 8.57 15.29 17.36
N LEU A 142 7.69 15.68 16.45
CA LEU A 142 7.52 15.00 15.17
C LEU A 142 8.82 14.95 14.37
N LEU A 143 9.56 16.06 14.31
CA LEU A 143 10.87 16.10 13.66
C LEU A 143 11.87 15.13 14.28
N ASN A 144 11.90 15.02 15.60
CA ASN A 144 12.79 14.09 16.31
C ASN A 144 12.40 12.64 16.06
N GLU A 145 11.11 12.33 15.97
CA GLU A 145 10.61 10.99 15.64
C GLU A 145 10.97 10.59 14.21
N ILE A 146 10.76 11.51 13.25
CA ILE A 146 11.16 11.30 11.84
C ILE A 146 12.69 11.12 11.75
N LYS A 147 13.49 11.93 12.45
CA LYS A 147 14.95 11.78 12.48
C LYS A 147 15.37 10.40 13.02
N LYS A 148 14.71 9.91 14.07
CA LYS A 148 14.97 8.56 14.61
C LYS A 148 14.62 7.47 13.59
N ALA A 149 13.47 7.59 12.91
CA ALA A 149 13.10 6.67 11.85
C ALA A 149 14.15 6.64 10.73
N VAL A 150 14.58 7.81 10.24
CA VAL A 150 15.61 7.93 9.20
C VAL A 150 16.97 7.39 9.64
N LEU A 151 17.37 7.60 10.90
CA LEU A 151 18.62 7.03 11.44
C LEU A 151 18.59 5.50 11.49
N ASN A 152 17.43 4.89 11.75
CA ASN A 152 17.29 3.44 11.72
C ASN A 152 17.50 2.89 10.30
N ILE A 153 17.07 3.63 9.26
CA ILE A 153 17.30 3.25 7.85
C ILE A 153 18.80 3.17 7.55
N LYS A 154 19.58 4.20 7.94
CA LYS A 154 21.04 4.22 7.73
C LYS A 154 21.78 3.09 8.44
N LYS A 155 21.24 2.55 9.54
CA LYS A 155 21.87 1.42 10.24
C LYS A 155 21.73 0.10 9.48
N PHE A 156 20.66 -0.08 8.69
CA PHE A 156 20.49 -1.28 7.87
C PHE A 156 21.46 -1.35 6.68
N GLU A 157 21.94 -0.21 6.17
CA GLU A 157 22.96 -0.17 5.11
C GLU A 157 24.38 -0.55 5.58
N ASN A 158 24.64 -0.55 6.89
CA ASN A 158 25.96 -0.82 7.47
C ASN A 158 26.13 -2.25 8.01
N VAL A 159 25.22 -3.17 7.66
CA VAL A 159 25.32 -4.59 8.02
C VAL A 159 25.42 -5.41 6.73
N VAL A 160 26.58 -5.32 6.07
CA VAL A 160 27.05 -6.27 5.05
C VAL A 160 28.54 -6.50 5.28
#